data_AF-A0A1I4RY39-F1
#
_entry.id   AF-A0A1I4RY39-F1
#
_cell.length_a   1.000
_cell.length_b   1.000
_cell.length_c   1.000
_cell.angle_alpha   90.00
_cell.angle_beta   90.00
_cell.angle_gamma   90.00
#
_symmetry.space_group_name_H-M   'P 1'
#
loop_
_entity.id
_entity.type
_entity.pdbx_description
1 polymer ?
#
loop_
_entity_poly.entity_id
_entity_poly.type
_entity_poly.pdbx_seq_one_letter_code
_entity_poly.pdbx_strand_id
1 'polypeptide(L)'
;MKDGLVTIVPVIGVLGVVIGALLQGFFNRKNQVANNLSELQNKAYSDFLNSVSKIAVAQRKNQRTVVTEELSNLADAKSRICVYGHASVVHHLADFLRAGGTLQTEQEILSFTRLCLQIRESVGMRDKELYPSDISQLLFSIDVKDVKTPGA
;
A
#
# COMPACT_ATOMS: atom_id res chain seq x y z
N MET A 1 18.29 -36.67 47.90
CA MET A 1 17.70 -35.44 47.30
C MET A 1 18.54 -34.84 46.17
N LYS A 2 19.88 -34.93 46.17
CA LYS A 2 20.73 -34.39 45.08
C LYS A 2 20.56 -35.11 43.72
N ASP A 3 20.41 -36.43 43.70
CA ASP A 3 20.42 -37.19 42.45
C ASP A 3 19.16 -37.01 41.58
N GLY A 4 18.00 -36.75 42.19
CA GLY A 4 16.76 -36.45 41.46
C GLY A 4 16.80 -35.09 40.77
N LEU A 5 17.52 -34.11 41.33
CA LEU A 5 17.64 -32.78 40.76
C LEU A 5 18.57 -32.76 39.53
N VAL A 6 19.62 -33.58 39.55
CA VAL A 6 20.61 -33.69 38.45
C VAL A 6 19.98 -34.28 37.18
N THR A 7 18.95 -35.12 37.32
CA THR A 7 18.24 -35.74 36.19
C THR A 7 17.04 -34.93 35.69
N ILE A 8 16.35 -34.20 36.56
CA ILE A 8 15.17 -33.39 36.19
C ILE A 8 15.56 -32.12 35.41
N VAL A 9 16.67 -31.47 35.74
CA VAL A 9 17.14 -30.23 35.09
C VAL A 9 17.31 -30.38 33.56
N PRO A 10 18.03 -31.39 33.03
CA PRO A 10 18.17 -31.55 31.58
C PRO A 10 16.85 -31.90 30.89
N VAL A 11 15.94 -32.63 31.54
CA VAL A 11 14.61 -32.93 30.99
C VAL A 11 13.78 -31.67 30.80
N ILE A 12 13.79 -30.77 31.79
CA ILE A 12 13.13 -29.46 31.68
C ILE A 12 13.76 -28.62 30.56
N GLY A 13 15.10 -28.65 30.43
CA GLY A 13 15.80 -27.97 29.35
C GLY A 13 15.38 -28.45 27.96
N VAL A 14 15.33 -29.76 27.74
CA VAL A 14 14.87 -30.36 26.48
C VAL A 14 13.41 -30.01 26.20
N LEU A 15 12.53 -30.12 27.20
CA LEU A 15 11.12 -29.72 27.07
C LEU A 15 10.99 -28.24 26.68
N GLY A 16 11.78 -27.36 27.29
CA GLY A 16 11.81 -25.93 26.95
C GLY A 16 12.21 -25.68 25.50
N VAL A 17 13.25 -26.36 25.01
CA VAL A 17 13.68 -26.25 23.61
C VAL A 17 12.60 -26.76 22.64
N VAL A 18 11.97 -27.90 22.95
CA VAL A 18 10.90 -28.48 22.11
C VAL A 18 9.70 -27.54 22.05
N ILE A 19 9.23 -27.02 23.20
CA ILE A 19 8.11 -26.08 23.24
C ILE A 19 8.47 -24.78 22.50
N GLY A 20 9.68 -24.26 22.71
CA GLY A 20 10.17 -23.06 22.02
C GLY A 20 10.18 -23.23 20.50
N ALA A 21 10.71 -24.34 20.00
CA ALA A 21 10.75 -24.64 18.57
C ALA A 21 9.34 -24.79 17.95
N LEU A 22 8.41 -25.42 18.66
CA LEU A 22 7.02 -25.57 18.21
C LEU A 22 6.31 -24.20 18.12
N LEU A 23 6.44 -23.36 19.15
CA LEU A 23 5.89 -22.01 19.15
C LEU A 23 6.51 -21.15 18.05
N GLN A 24 7.83 -21.23 17.88
CA GLN A 24 8.54 -20.51 16.82
C GLN A 24 8.08 -20.95 15.43
N GLY A 25 7.94 -22.25 15.18
CA GLY A 25 7.43 -22.76 13.90
C GLY A 25 6.00 -22.28 13.61
N PHE A 26 5.13 -22.29 14.62
CA PHE A 26 3.76 -21.81 14.49
C PHE A 26 3.69 -20.30 14.20
N PHE A 27 4.40 -19.48 14.98
CA PHE A 27 4.41 -18.03 14.76
C PHE A 27 5.09 -17.66 13.44
N ASN A 28 6.17 -18.34 13.06
CA ASN A 28 6.84 -18.07 11.81
C ASN A 28 5.92 -18.31 10.60
N ARG A 29 5.13 -19.39 10.62
CA ARG A 29 4.17 -19.68 9.54
C ARG A 29 3.05 -18.65 9.45
N LYS A 30 2.49 -18.22 10.59
CA LYS A 30 1.46 -17.15 10.59
C LYS A 30 2.04 -15.81 10.13
N ASN A 31 3.24 -15.47 10.58
CA ASN A 31 3.91 -14.23 10.20
C ASN A 31 4.27 -14.24 8.71
N GLN A 32 4.72 -15.37 8.17
CA GLN A 32 5.05 -15.51 6.76
C GLN A 32 3.83 -15.25 5.86
N VAL A 33 2.66 -15.81 6.19
CA VAL A 33 1.43 -15.55 5.42
C VAL A 33 1.01 -14.08 5.50
N ALA A 34 1.05 -13.48 6.69
CA ALA A 34 0.72 -12.08 6.88
C ALA A 34 1.69 -11.15 6.13
N ASN A 35 2.99 -11.43 6.17
CA ASN A 35 4.02 -10.69 5.46
C ASN A 35 3.83 -10.80 3.94
N ASN A 36 3.58 -12.00 3.43
CA ASN A 36 3.33 -12.21 2.00
C ASN A 36 2.11 -11.42 1.51
N LEU A 37 1.02 -11.41 2.30
CA LEU A 37 -0.16 -10.62 1.95
C LEU A 37 0.15 -9.12 1.93
N SER A 38 0.85 -8.61 2.94
CA SER A 38 1.29 -7.21 3.01
C SER A 38 2.16 -6.84 1.81
N GLU A 39 3.09 -7.72 1.40
CA GLU A 39 3.94 -7.51 0.23
C GLU A 39 3.10 -7.44 -1.07
N LEU A 40 2.13 -8.35 -1.25
CA LEU A 40 1.24 -8.33 -2.40
C LEU A 40 0.39 -7.06 -2.48
N GLN A 41 -0.13 -6.60 -1.34
CA GLN A 41 -0.89 -5.35 -1.21
C GLN A 41 -0.03 -4.14 -1.57
N ASN A 42 1.15 -4.02 -0.95
CA ASN A 42 2.07 -2.91 -1.17
C ASN A 42 2.53 -2.84 -2.63
N LYS A 43 2.79 -4.00 -3.24
CA LYS A 43 3.10 -4.10 -4.66
C LYS A 43 1.95 -3.61 -5.53
N ALA A 44 0.72 -4.03 -5.26
CA ALA A 44 -0.46 -3.58 -6.01
C ALA A 44 -0.70 -2.07 -5.88
N TYR A 45 -0.52 -1.51 -4.68
CA TYR A 45 -0.61 -0.06 -4.46
C TYR A 45 0.47 0.71 -5.22
N SER A 46 1.72 0.26 -5.14
CA SER A 46 2.85 0.87 -5.86
C SER A 46 2.65 0.82 -7.37
N ASP A 47 2.26 -0.34 -7.91
CA ASP A 47 2.00 -0.52 -9.34
C ASP A 47 0.87 0.42 -9.81
N PHE A 48 -0.20 0.56 -9.03
CA PHE A 48 -1.27 1.51 -9.31
C PHE A 48 -0.76 2.96 -9.35
N LEU A 49 -0.06 3.41 -8.31
CA LEU A 49 0.46 4.78 -8.23
C LEU A 49 1.44 5.08 -9.37
N ASN A 50 2.28 4.11 -9.73
CA ASN A 50 3.22 4.21 -10.84
C ASN A 50 2.51 4.35 -12.18
N SER A 51 1.55 3.48 -12.49
CA SER A 51 0.81 3.55 -13.76
C SER A 51 -0.02 4.82 -13.88
N VAL A 52 -0.70 5.26 -12.81
CA VAL A 52 -1.41 6.55 -12.80
C VAL A 52 -0.46 7.72 -13.07
N SER A 53 0.68 7.75 -12.39
CA SER A 53 1.68 8.83 -12.57
C SER A 53 2.25 8.84 -13.99
N LYS A 54 2.58 7.68 -14.55
CA LYS A 54 3.05 7.56 -15.93
C LYS A 54 2.00 8.01 -16.94
N ILE A 55 0.74 7.63 -16.74
CA ILE A 55 -0.38 8.08 -17.57
C ILE A 55 -0.49 9.61 -17.50
N ALA A 56 -0.46 10.21 -16.32
CA ALA A 56 -0.56 11.65 -16.14
C ALA A 56 0.61 12.39 -16.85
N VAL A 57 1.84 11.91 -16.71
CA VAL A 57 3.01 12.47 -17.40
C VAL A 57 2.91 12.31 -18.92
N ALA A 58 2.51 11.14 -19.41
CA ALA A 58 2.35 10.86 -20.82
C ALA A 58 1.25 11.71 -21.46
N GLN A 59 0.13 11.94 -20.76
CA GLN A 59 -0.94 12.85 -21.19
C GLN A 59 -0.41 14.29 -21.34
N ARG A 60 0.35 14.81 -20.37
CA ARG A 60 0.98 16.15 -20.45
C ARG A 60 1.95 16.27 -21.62
N LYS A 61 2.63 15.17 -21.99
CA LYS A 61 3.55 15.11 -23.14
C LYS A 61 2.89 14.70 -24.47
N ASN A 62 1.56 14.55 -24.51
CA ASN A 62 0.81 14.05 -25.69
C ASN A 62 1.29 12.67 -26.22
N GLN A 63 1.83 11.81 -25.35
CA GLN A 63 2.35 10.48 -25.70
C GLN A 63 1.26 9.40 -25.59
N ARG A 64 0.34 9.35 -26.58
CA ARG A 64 -0.82 8.43 -26.55
C ARG A 64 -0.47 6.94 -26.49
N THR A 65 0.67 6.53 -27.05
CA THR A 65 1.13 5.14 -27.03
C THR A 65 1.42 4.68 -25.60
N VAL A 66 2.16 5.48 -24.84
CA VAL A 66 2.49 5.21 -23.43
C VAL A 66 1.23 5.17 -22.56
N VAL A 67 0.27 6.07 -22.81
CA VAL A 67 -1.02 6.04 -22.11
C VAL A 67 -1.72 4.70 -22.34
N THR A 68 -1.79 4.24 -23.60
CA THR A 68 -2.47 3.00 -23.95
C THR A 68 -1.79 1.77 -23.33
N GLU A 69 -0.47 1.75 -23.31
CA GLU A 69 0.33 0.68 -22.68
C GLU A 69 0.09 0.62 -21.17
N GLU A 70 0.14 1.76 -20.49
CA GLU A 70 -0.02 1.82 -19.04
C GLU A 70 -1.46 1.58 -18.56
N LEU A 71 -2.47 1.70 -19.42
CA LEU A 71 -3.85 1.33 -19.07
C LEU A 71 -3.99 -0.16 -18.73
N SER A 72 -3.21 -1.03 -19.37
CA SER A 72 -3.20 -2.47 -19.03
C SER A 72 -2.62 -2.70 -17.63
N ASN A 73 -1.49 -2.06 -17.32
CA ASN A 73 -0.87 -2.14 -15.99
C ASN A 73 -1.78 -1.56 -14.91
N LEU A 74 -2.46 -0.46 -15.22
CA LEU A 74 -3.45 0.15 -14.34
C LEU A 74 -4.63 -0.80 -14.05
N ALA A 75 -5.13 -1.51 -15.07
CA ALA A 75 -6.22 -2.47 -14.93
C ALA A 75 -5.82 -3.69 -14.09
N ASP A 76 -4.61 -4.22 -14.29
CA ASP A 76 -4.06 -5.30 -13.48
C ASP A 76 -3.90 -4.90 -12.01
N ALA A 77 -3.31 -3.74 -11.74
CA ALA A 77 -3.15 -3.23 -10.38
C ALA A 77 -4.51 -3.02 -9.69
N LYS A 78 -5.51 -2.45 -10.39
CA LYS A 78 -6.89 -2.31 -9.87
C LYS A 78 -7.51 -3.67 -9.52
N SER A 79 -7.31 -4.68 -10.36
CA SER A 79 -7.84 -6.03 -10.12
C SER A 79 -7.25 -6.65 -8.86
N ARG A 80 -5.93 -6.50 -8.66
CA ARG A 80 -5.23 -6.95 -7.45
C ARG A 80 -5.70 -6.21 -6.18
N ILE A 81 -5.85 -4.88 -6.26
CA ILE A 81 -6.38 -4.07 -5.15
C ILE A 81 -7.82 -4.50 -4.81
N CYS A 82 -8.65 -4.81 -5.81
CA CYS A 82 -10.01 -5.30 -5.59
C CYS A 82 -10.06 -6.65 -4.86
N VAL A 83 -9.11 -7.55 -5.13
CA VAL A 83 -9.12 -8.92 -4.60
C VAL A 83 -8.61 -8.97 -3.16
N TYR A 84 -7.53 -8.25 -2.85
CA TYR A 84 -6.84 -8.38 -1.57
C TYR A 84 -6.41 -7.05 -0.93
N GLY A 85 -6.84 -5.91 -1.47
CA GLY A 85 -6.56 -4.59 -0.89
C GLY A 85 -7.30 -4.36 0.43
N HIS A 86 -6.77 -3.42 1.22
CA HIS A 86 -7.42 -2.94 2.43
C HIS A 86 -8.74 -2.25 2.08
N ALA A 87 -9.80 -2.52 2.84
CA ALA A 87 -11.13 -1.98 2.56
C ALA A 87 -11.14 -0.44 2.46
N SER A 88 -10.40 0.26 3.32
CA SER A 88 -10.27 1.72 3.29
C SER A 88 -9.63 2.23 1.99
N VAL A 89 -8.59 1.54 1.51
CA VAL A 89 -7.92 1.84 0.24
C VAL A 89 -8.86 1.61 -0.94
N VAL A 90 -9.61 0.51 -0.94
CA VAL A 90 -10.61 0.21 -1.98
C VAL A 90 -11.68 1.31 -2.07
N HIS A 91 -12.18 1.80 -0.92
CA HIS A 91 -13.16 2.89 -0.89
C HIS A 91 -12.61 4.18 -1.50
N HIS A 92 -11.42 4.61 -1.06
CA HIS A 92 -10.81 5.85 -1.55
C HIS A 92 -10.38 5.74 -3.02
N LEU A 93 -10.00 4.55 -3.48
CA LEU A 93 -9.75 4.28 -4.88
C LEU A 93 -11.04 4.42 -5.70
N ALA A 94 -12.15 3.87 -5.22
CA ALA A 94 -13.44 4.03 -5.88
C ALA A 94 -13.86 5.51 -5.96
N ASP A 95 -13.64 6.28 -4.89
CA ASP A 95 -13.94 7.72 -4.88
C ASP A 95 -13.06 8.50 -5.86
N PHE A 96 -11.77 8.18 -5.95
CA PHE A 96 -10.89 8.76 -6.97
C PHE A 96 -11.36 8.46 -8.39
N LEU A 97 -11.78 7.22 -8.67
CA LEU A 97 -12.29 6.84 -9.98
C LEU A 97 -13.63 7.50 -10.30
N ARG A 98 -14.52 7.68 -9.31
CA ARG A 98 -15.78 8.42 -9.47
C ARG A 98 -15.56 9.91 -9.71
N ALA A 99 -14.49 10.48 -9.17
CA ALA A 99 -14.11 11.88 -9.42
C ALA A 99 -13.57 12.10 -10.84
N GLY A 100 -13.17 11.04 -11.55
CA GLY A 100 -12.70 11.09 -12.94
C GLY A 100 -11.50 10.17 -13.18
N GLY A 101 -10.64 9.97 -12.19
CA GLY A 101 -9.50 9.05 -12.28
C GLY A 101 -8.38 9.50 -13.23
N THR A 102 -8.34 10.77 -13.64
CA THR A 102 -7.42 11.32 -14.65
C THR A 102 -6.39 12.33 -14.10
N LEU A 103 -6.58 12.81 -12.87
CA LEU A 103 -5.75 13.83 -12.21
C LEU A 103 -5.70 15.17 -12.94
N GLN A 104 -6.76 15.50 -13.69
CA GLN A 104 -6.82 16.75 -14.46
C GLN A 104 -7.54 17.87 -13.71
N THR A 105 -8.36 17.53 -12.72
CA THR A 105 -9.11 18.48 -11.91
C THR A 105 -8.60 18.51 -10.46
N GLU A 106 -8.83 19.63 -9.78
CA GLU A 106 -8.49 19.78 -8.36
C GLU A 106 -9.15 18.70 -7.50
N GLN A 107 -10.43 18.38 -7.77
CA GLN A 107 -11.16 17.34 -7.04
C GLN A 107 -10.54 15.95 -7.21
N GLU A 108 -10.08 15.61 -8.42
CA GLU A 108 -9.37 14.35 -8.67
C GLU A 108 -8.03 14.30 -7.95
N ILE A 109 -7.28 15.41 -7.96
CA ILE A 109 -6.00 15.54 -7.24
C ILE A 109 -6.23 15.36 -5.74
N LEU A 110 -7.22 16.03 -5.16
CA LEU A 110 -7.56 15.90 -3.74
C LEU A 110 -7.98 14.47 -3.38
N SER A 111 -8.82 13.84 -4.21
CA SER A 111 -9.24 12.46 -3.98
C SER A 111 -8.07 11.47 -4.07
N PHE A 112 -7.14 11.71 -4.99
CA PHE A 112 -5.93 10.91 -5.12
C PHE A 112 -4.97 11.11 -3.95
N THR A 113 -4.78 12.35 -3.48
CA THR A 113 -3.99 12.65 -2.29
C THR A 113 -4.55 11.95 -1.05
N ARG A 114 -5.89 11.92 -0.89
CA ARG A 114 -6.54 11.13 0.18
C ARG A 114 -6.30 9.63 0.03
N LEU A 115 -6.36 9.09 -1.19
CA LEU A 115 -6.00 7.70 -1.46
C LEU A 115 -4.55 7.39 -1.05
N CYS A 116 -3.60 8.27 -1.36
CA CYS A 116 -2.20 8.11 -0.94
C CYS A 116 -2.05 8.09 0.59
N LEU A 117 -2.75 8.97 1.31
CA LEU A 117 -2.77 8.97 2.78
C LEU A 117 -3.33 7.65 3.33
N GLN A 118 -4.41 7.14 2.74
CA GLN A 118 -5.00 5.87 3.16
C GLN A 118 -4.11 4.65 2.87
N ILE A 119 -3.38 4.66 1.76
CA ILE A 119 -2.37 3.62 1.48
C ILE A 119 -1.31 3.64 2.58
N ARG A 120 -0.81 4.82 2.96
CA ARG A 120 0.20 4.99 4.01
C ARG A 120 -0.29 4.54 5.39
N GLU A 121 -1.49 4.95 5.77
CA GLU A 121 -2.13 4.50 7.01
C GLU A 121 -2.27 2.98 7.03
N SER A 122 -2.65 2.36 5.89
CA SER A 122 -2.85 0.92 5.78
C SER A 122 -1.58 0.09 5.96
N VAL A 123 -0.40 0.69 5.78
CA VAL A 123 0.92 0.05 6.01
C VAL A 123 1.54 0.42 7.35
N GLY A 124 0.77 1.05 8.24
CA GLY A 124 1.18 1.39 9.61
C GLY A 124 1.93 2.72 9.74
N MET A 125 1.98 3.54 8.69
CA MET A 125 2.55 4.89 8.79
C MET A 125 1.55 5.82 9.47
N ARG A 126 2.06 6.67 10.37
CA ARG A 126 1.27 7.73 11.01
C ARG A 126 1.60 9.05 10.35
N ASP A 127 0.61 9.69 9.74
CA ASP A 127 0.82 10.90 8.93
C ASP A 127 0.80 12.20 9.74
N LYS A 128 1.16 12.16 11.03
CA LYS A 128 1.09 13.33 11.94
C LYS A 128 1.93 14.54 11.50
N GLU A 129 2.94 14.32 10.67
CA GLU A 129 3.86 15.35 10.16
C GLU A 129 3.82 15.49 8.65
N LEU A 130 2.95 14.74 7.96
CA LEU A 130 2.90 14.77 6.49
C LEU A 130 1.87 15.79 6.02
N TYR A 131 2.32 16.79 5.27
CA TYR A 131 1.42 17.73 4.65
C TYR A 131 0.84 17.14 3.35
N PRO A 132 -0.48 17.20 3.12
CA PRO A 132 -1.09 16.76 1.87
C PRO A 132 -0.53 17.49 0.62
N SER A 133 -0.01 18.71 0.80
CA SER A 133 0.70 19.46 -0.23
C SER A 133 1.98 18.77 -0.69
N ASP A 134 2.70 18.08 0.20
CA ASP A 134 3.95 17.39 -0.14
C ASP A 134 3.69 16.19 -1.05
N ILE A 135 2.61 15.45 -0.78
CA ILE A 135 2.14 14.37 -1.66
C ILE A 135 1.84 14.92 -3.06
N SER A 136 1.12 16.03 -3.11
CA SER A 136 0.71 16.67 -4.36
C SER A 136 1.93 17.17 -5.15
N GLN A 137 2.91 17.76 -4.47
CA GLN A 137 4.16 18.21 -5.06
C GLN A 137 4.99 17.03 -5.60
N LEU A 138 5.12 15.94 -4.83
CA LEU A 138 5.89 14.76 -5.24
C LEU A 138 5.31 14.08 -6.48
N LEU A 139 3.98 13.98 -6.55
CA LEU A 139 3.33 13.22 -7.61
C LEU A 139 3.07 14.06 -8.87
N PHE A 140 2.91 15.37 -8.72
CA PHE A 140 2.44 16.22 -9.82
C PHE A 140 3.34 17.41 -10.15
N SER A 141 4.33 17.71 -9.31
CA SER A 141 5.19 18.90 -9.42
C SER A 141 4.39 20.20 -9.53
N ILE A 142 3.22 20.26 -8.92
CA ILE A 142 2.32 21.42 -8.85
C ILE A 142 1.99 21.67 -7.38
N ASP A 143 2.01 22.94 -6.98
CA ASP A 143 1.40 23.37 -5.73
C ASP A 143 -0.12 23.34 -5.93
N VAL A 144 -0.89 22.81 -4.97
CA VAL A 144 -2.36 22.69 -5.09
C VAL A 144 -3.01 24.06 -5.32
N LYS A 145 -2.33 25.14 -4.91
CA LYS A 145 -2.73 26.52 -5.14
C LYS A 145 -2.77 26.94 -6.63
N ASP A 146 -2.08 26.23 -7.52
CA ASP A 146 -1.89 26.63 -8.92
C ASP A 146 -2.86 25.96 -9.91
N VAL A 147 -3.77 25.10 -9.44
CA VAL A 147 -4.75 24.46 -10.31
C VAL A 147 -5.96 25.38 -10.49
N LYS A 148 -6.11 25.97 -11.68
CA LYS A 148 -7.35 26.69 -12.04
C LYS A 148 -8.51 25.72 -12.04
N THR A 149 -9.50 25.97 -11.19
CA THR A 149 -10.81 25.30 -11.22
C THR A 149 -11.42 25.50 -12.61
N PRO A 150 -11.77 24.45 -13.37
CA PRO A 150 -12.53 24.61 -14.60
C PRO A 150 -13.85 25.26 -14.25
N GLY A 151 -14.22 26.31 -15.00
CA GLY A 151 -15.33 27.21 -14.67
C GLY A 151 -16.63 26.50 -14.29
N ALA A 152 -17.29 27.06 -13.27
CA ALA A 152 -18.71 26.85 -12.99
C ALA A 152 -19.57 27.33 -14.18
#